data_AF-A0AAW4JAG7-F1
#
_entry.id   AF-A0AAW4JAG7-F1
#
_cell.length_a   1.000
_cell.length_b   1.000
_cell.length_c   1.000
_cell.angle_alpha   90.00
_cell.angle_beta   90.00
_cell.angle_gamma   90.00
#
_symmetry.space_group_name_H-M   'P 1'
#
loop_
_entity.id
_entity.type
_entity.pdbx_description
1 polymer ?
#
loop_
_entity_poly.entity_id
_entity_poly.type
_entity_poly.pdbx_seq_one_letter_code
_entity_poly.pdbx_strand_id
1 'polypeptide(L)'
;MRTWQVQDVMTRDVASVREGTAYREIVDVLTGRHVTAAPVVDETRRVLGVVSEADLMYKVEFLGQPRERRILPDRHRREARAKAGATLAADLMTAPAVTVTPDATIVEAARLMDARGVKRLPVVNDLGRLVGIVTRGDLLKVHLRPDAGIRRDVVEEVLWRSLGVRDGVVDVTVDRGVVTLTGQVERRSTAQLAVRLTRQVSGVVEVVDALGYATDDAPMAALRIGGGTPAGVA
;
A
#
# COMPACT_ATOMS: atom_id res chain seq x y z
N MET A 1 -1.68 -17.90 -1.32
CA MET A 1 -2.23 -16.91 -0.38
C MET A 1 -2.94 -15.85 -1.17
N ARG A 2 -4.14 -15.42 -0.77
CA ARG A 2 -4.84 -14.35 -1.49
C ARG A 2 -4.05 -13.05 -1.37
N THR A 3 -3.52 -12.57 -2.49
CA THR A 3 -2.87 -11.26 -2.58
C THR A 3 -3.95 -10.18 -2.65
N TRP A 4 -3.88 -9.20 -1.75
CA TRP A 4 -4.82 -8.08 -1.75
C TRP A 4 -4.45 -7.06 -2.84
N GLN A 5 -5.46 -6.67 -3.59
CA GLN A 5 -5.33 -5.75 -4.71
C GLN A 5 -5.94 -4.39 -4.37
N VAL A 6 -5.55 -3.37 -5.12
CA VAL A 6 -6.07 -2.00 -4.99
C VAL A 6 -7.59 -1.99 -5.09
N GLN A 7 -8.19 -2.78 -5.99
CA GLN A 7 -9.63 -2.85 -6.16
C GLN A 7 -10.42 -3.37 -4.95
N ASP A 8 -9.76 -4.08 -4.04
CA ASP A 8 -10.37 -4.58 -2.80
C ASP A 8 -10.56 -3.46 -1.76
N VAL A 9 -9.81 -2.35 -1.87
CA VAL A 9 -9.79 -1.26 -0.87
C VAL A 9 -10.08 0.13 -1.45
N MET A 10 -10.02 0.31 -2.76
CA MET A 10 -10.20 1.61 -3.41
C MET A 10 -11.62 2.17 -3.22
N THR A 11 -11.71 3.49 -3.21
CA THR A 11 -12.99 4.20 -3.30
C THR A 11 -13.40 4.30 -4.77
N ARG A 12 -14.62 3.86 -5.09
CA ARG A 12 -15.16 3.86 -6.47
C ARG A 12 -15.94 5.12 -6.83
N ASP A 13 -16.66 5.72 -5.86
CA ASP A 13 -17.29 7.03 -6.05
C ASP A 13 -16.23 8.13 -5.86
N VAL A 14 -15.55 8.48 -6.94
CA VAL A 14 -14.45 9.45 -6.91
C VAL A 14 -14.97 10.85 -7.21
N ALA A 15 -14.77 11.78 -6.29
CA ALA A 15 -14.88 13.21 -6.59
C ALA A 15 -13.74 13.61 -7.53
N SER A 16 -14.06 13.86 -8.79
CA SER A 16 -13.13 14.34 -9.82
C SER A 16 -13.61 15.65 -10.44
N VAL A 17 -12.66 16.40 -11.01
CA VAL A 17 -12.92 17.67 -11.71
C VAL A 17 -12.42 17.59 -13.15
N ARG A 18 -12.95 18.46 -14.03
CA ARG A 18 -12.47 18.57 -15.41
C ARG A 18 -11.28 19.53 -15.48
N GLU A 19 -10.47 19.42 -16.52
CA GLU A 19 -9.30 20.30 -16.71
C GLU A 19 -9.67 21.80 -16.77
N GLY A 20 -10.84 22.13 -17.32
CA GLY A 20 -11.38 23.49 -17.38
C GLY A 20 -12.14 23.93 -16.12
N THR A 21 -12.22 23.12 -15.06
CA THR A 21 -12.95 23.48 -13.84
C THR A 21 -12.29 24.67 -13.14
N ALA A 22 -13.08 25.67 -12.75
CA ALA A 22 -12.57 26.89 -12.12
C ALA A 22 -12.21 26.68 -10.63
N TYR A 23 -11.26 27.47 -10.11
CA TYR A 23 -10.75 27.39 -8.73
C TYR A 23 -11.85 27.29 -7.67
N ARG A 24 -12.87 28.15 -7.75
CA ARG A 24 -13.97 28.17 -6.77
C ARG A 24 -14.76 26.85 -6.80
N GLU A 25 -15.03 26.33 -7.99
CA GLU A 25 -15.73 25.06 -8.15
C GLU A 25 -14.87 23.89 -7.65
N ILE A 26 -13.54 23.94 -7.82
CA ILE A 26 -12.63 22.96 -7.20
C ILE A 26 -12.77 23.00 -5.67
N VAL A 27 -12.75 24.19 -5.06
CA VAL A 27 -12.93 24.36 -3.61
C VAL A 27 -14.28 23.80 -3.16
N ASP A 28 -15.35 24.08 -3.90
CA ASP A 28 -16.69 23.57 -3.61
C ASP A 28 -16.74 22.04 -3.67
N VAL A 29 -16.08 21.42 -4.65
CA VAL A 29 -15.97 19.95 -4.76
C VAL A 29 -15.20 19.36 -3.58
N LEU A 30 -14.03 19.90 -3.26
CA LEU A 30 -13.19 19.37 -2.16
C LEU A 30 -13.92 19.49 -0.81
N THR A 31 -14.49 20.65 -0.53
CA THR A 31 -15.18 20.93 0.74
C THR A 31 -16.50 20.15 0.84
N GLY A 32 -17.31 20.18 -0.21
CA GLY A 32 -18.64 19.55 -0.23
C GLY A 32 -18.59 18.02 -0.25
N ARG A 33 -17.53 17.42 -0.79
CA ARG A 33 -17.30 15.96 -0.74
C ARG A 33 -16.41 15.53 0.43
N HIS A 34 -15.97 16.48 1.28
CA HIS A 34 -15.04 16.24 2.39
C HIS A 34 -13.76 15.48 1.96
N VAL A 35 -13.18 15.87 0.83
CA VAL A 35 -11.95 15.30 0.28
C VAL A 35 -10.87 16.35 0.15
N THR A 36 -9.63 15.97 0.43
CA THR A 36 -8.47 16.90 0.41
C THR A 36 -7.80 17.02 -0.96
N ALA A 37 -8.27 16.25 -1.95
CA ALA A 37 -7.84 16.33 -3.34
C ALA A 37 -8.79 15.58 -4.28
N ALA A 38 -8.71 15.92 -5.55
CA ALA A 38 -9.49 15.34 -6.64
C ALA A 38 -8.60 15.06 -7.86
N PRO A 39 -8.79 13.92 -8.55
CA PRO A 39 -8.22 13.73 -9.88
C PRO A 39 -8.80 14.74 -10.87
N VAL A 40 -7.94 15.27 -11.74
CA VAL A 40 -8.33 16.09 -12.89
C VAL A 40 -8.40 15.19 -14.11
N VAL A 41 -9.55 15.21 -14.80
CA VAL A 41 -9.81 14.33 -15.94
C VAL A 41 -10.19 15.11 -17.21
N ASP A 42 -9.96 14.49 -18.36
CA ASP A 42 -10.43 14.97 -19.66
C ASP A 42 -11.91 14.62 -19.91
N GLU A 43 -12.40 14.91 -21.11
CA GLU A 43 -13.77 14.59 -21.52
C GLU A 43 -14.10 13.09 -21.54
N THR A 44 -13.08 12.25 -21.74
CA THR A 44 -13.19 10.79 -21.81
C THR A 44 -12.93 10.10 -20.46
N ARG A 45 -12.81 10.87 -19.36
CA ARG A 45 -12.42 10.44 -18.01
C ARG A 45 -10.99 9.92 -17.88
N ARG A 46 -10.09 10.22 -18.81
CA ARG A 46 -8.66 9.95 -18.62
C ARG A 46 -8.08 10.87 -17.58
N VAL A 47 -7.23 10.33 -16.72
CA VAL A 47 -6.59 11.11 -15.65
C VAL A 47 -5.43 11.90 -16.22
N LEU A 48 -5.48 13.22 -16.09
CA LEU A 48 -4.43 14.15 -16.52
C LEU A 48 -3.49 14.49 -15.35
N GLY A 49 -4.08 14.75 -14.17
CA GLY A 49 -3.36 15.21 -13.00
C GLY A 49 -4.16 15.05 -11.72
N VAL A 50 -3.64 15.61 -10.63
CA VAL A 50 -4.35 15.68 -9.33
C VAL A 50 -4.26 17.11 -8.82
N VAL A 51 -5.38 17.65 -8.33
CA VAL A 51 -5.43 18.92 -7.61
C VAL A 51 -5.74 18.66 -6.15
N SER A 52 -5.01 19.29 -5.24
CA SER A 52 -5.16 19.13 -3.79
C SER A 52 -5.29 20.47 -3.07
N GLU A 53 -5.75 20.45 -1.82
CA GLU A 53 -5.77 21.64 -0.96
C GLU A 53 -4.39 22.35 -0.91
N ALA A 54 -3.29 21.59 -0.91
CA ALA A 54 -1.94 22.15 -0.96
C ALA A 54 -1.67 22.96 -2.24
N ASP A 55 -2.23 22.55 -3.38
CA ASP A 55 -2.15 23.31 -4.63
C ASP A 55 -3.01 24.58 -4.59
N LEU A 56 -4.12 24.56 -3.86
CA LEU A 56 -5.03 25.70 -3.73
C LEU A 56 -4.53 26.74 -2.72
N MET A 57 -3.76 26.32 -1.70
CA MET A 57 -3.19 27.19 -0.68
C MET A 57 -2.17 28.19 -1.23
N TYR A 58 -1.51 27.88 -2.36
CA TYR A 58 -0.60 28.84 -3.00
C TYR A 58 -1.28 30.17 -3.31
N LYS A 59 -2.59 30.21 -3.62
CA LYS A 59 -3.30 31.49 -3.81
C LYS A 59 -3.39 32.31 -2.53
N VAL A 60 -3.60 31.65 -1.38
CA VAL A 60 -3.73 32.32 -0.08
C VAL A 60 -2.37 32.83 0.39
N GLU A 61 -1.30 32.07 0.20
CA GLU A 61 0.06 32.49 0.57
C GLU A 61 0.56 33.71 -0.20
N PHE A 62 0.07 33.91 -1.44
CA PHE A 62 0.42 35.06 -2.28
C PHE A 62 -0.64 36.18 -2.27
N LEU A 63 -1.74 36.04 -1.53
CA LEU A 63 -2.69 37.14 -1.30
C LEU A 63 -2.04 38.18 -0.36
N GLY A 64 -1.67 39.34 -0.91
CA GLY A 64 -1.22 40.50 -0.12
C GLY A 64 0.30 40.70 0.00
N GLN A 65 1.14 39.85 -0.60
CA GLN A 65 2.57 40.16 -0.70
C GLN A 65 2.83 41.13 -1.87
N PRO A 66 3.46 42.30 -1.64
CA PRO A 66 3.92 43.17 -2.71
C PRO A 66 4.80 42.37 -3.67
N ARG A 67 4.82 42.77 -4.96
CA ARG A 67 5.71 42.22 -5.99
C ARG A 67 7.18 42.48 -5.65
N GLU A 68 7.73 41.83 -4.63
CA GLU A 68 9.15 41.93 -4.32
C GLU A 68 9.94 41.09 -5.33
N ARG A 69 10.58 41.82 -6.25
CA ARG A 69 11.69 41.37 -7.08
C ARG A 69 12.86 40.94 -6.18
N ARG A 70 12.81 39.74 -5.61
CA ARG A 70 14.00 39.04 -5.11
C ARG A 70 14.70 38.35 -6.28
N ILE A 71 16.02 38.53 -6.33
CA ILE A 71 16.89 38.35 -7.51
C ILE A 71 17.12 36.85 -7.86
N LEU A 72 16.80 35.91 -6.97
CA LEU A 72 16.97 34.47 -7.22
C LEU A 72 15.81 33.66 -6.60
N PRO A 73 14.84 33.14 -7.39
CA PRO A 73 13.85 32.22 -6.89
C PRO A 73 14.30 30.76 -7.11
N ASP A 74 14.27 29.95 -6.05
CA ASP A 74 14.32 28.47 -6.13
C ASP A 74 13.30 27.94 -7.15
N ARG A 75 13.58 26.81 -7.80
CA ARG A 75 12.66 26.17 -8.77
C ARG A 75 11.25 25.99 -8.20
N HIS A 76 11.13 25.54 -6.95
CA HIS A 76 9.84 25.40 -6.26
C HIS A 76 9.06 26.72 -6.14
N ARG A 77 9.75 27.85 -5.92
CA ARG A 77 9.11 29.18 -5.84
C ARG A 77 8.68 29.72 -7.21
N ARG A 78 9.29 29.28 -8.31
CA ARG A 78 8.83 29.63 -9.67
C ARG A 78 7.54 28.92 -10.03
N GLU A 79 7.42 27.63 -9.74
CA GLU A 79 6.18 26.87 -9.94
C GLU A 79 5.04 27.40 -9.07
N ALA A 80 5.31 27.67 -7.79
CA ALA A 80 4.34 28.28 -6.88
C ALA A 80 3.83 29.66 -7.38
N ARG A 81 4.70 30.49 -7.96
CA ARG A 81 4.33 31.79 -8.55
C ARG A 81 3.53 31.67 -9.85
N ALA A 82 3.78 30.65 -10.66
CA ALA A 82 2.98 30.37 -11.86
C ALA A 82 1.56 29.93 -11.49
N LYS A 83 1.41 29.08 -10.46
CA LYS A 83 0.11 28.65 -9.94
C LYS A 83 -0.68 29.77 -9.23
N ALA A 84 -0.04 30.83 -8.75
CA ALA A 84 -0.72 31.94 -8.08
C ALA A 84 -1.70 32.71 -8.99
N GLY A 85 -1.46 32.74 -10.31
CA GLY A 85 -2.37 33.34 -11.31
C GLY A 85 -3.36 32.36 -11.94
N ALA A 86 -3.16 31.06 -11.72
CA ALA A 86 -3.95 29.98 -12.31
C ALA A 86 -5.38 29.97 -11.76
N THR A 87 -6.39 29.97 -12.62
CA THR A 87 -7.81 29.89 -12.20
C THR A 87 -8.46 28.57 -12.54
N LEU A 88 -7.80 27.71 -13.32
CA LEU A 88 -8.37 26.46 -13.82
C LEU A 88 -7.63 25.24 -13.24
N ALA A 89 -8.31 24.10 -13.20
CA ALA A 89 -7.75 22.85 -12.68
C ALA A 89 -6.49 22.43 -13.45
N ALA A 90 -6.46 22.60 -14.77
CA ALA A 90 -5.30 22.27 -15.62
C ALA A 90 -4.03 23.00 -15.20
N ASP A 91 -4.16 24.25 -14.75
CA ASP A 91 -3.04 25.10 -14.36
C ASP A 91 -2.65 24.89 -12.88
N LEU A 92 -3.59 24.42 -12.05
CA LEU A 92 -3.39 24.19 -10.62
C LEU A 92 -2.89 22.79 -10.30
N MET A 93 -3.22 21.79 -11.13
CA MET A 93 -2.91 20.40 -10.88
C MET A 93 -1.42 20.11 -10.85
N THR A 94 -1.07 19.00 -10.21
CA THR A 94 0.20 18.33 -10.44
C THR A 94 0.01 17.29 -11.55
N ALA A 95 0.78 17.42 -12.62
CA ALA A 95 0.73 16.55 -13.79
C ALA A 95 2.15 16.15 -14.23
N PRO A 96 2.34 14.94 -14.82
CA PRO A 96 1.32 13.91 -14.99
C PRO A 96 0.92 13.26 -13.66
N ALA A 97 -0.32 12.78 -13.56
CA ALA A 97 -0.74 12.02 -12.38
C ALA A 97 0.07 10.72 -12.24
N VAL A 98 0.47 10.40 -11.01
CA VAL A 98 0.94 9.04 -10.67
C VAL A 98 -0.29 8.18 -10.45
N THR A 99 -0.51 7.18 -11.31
CA THR A 99 -1.68 6.31 -11.29
C THR A 99 -1.32 4.87 -10.96
N VAL A 100 -2.33 4.04 -10.68
CA VAL A 100 -2.19 2.60 -10.44
C VAL A 100 -3.36 1.84 -11.08
N THR A 101 -3.20 0.56 -11.36
CA THR A 101 -4.26 -0.30 -11.90
C THR A 101 -5.05 -0.98 -10.78
N PRO A 102 -6.30 -1.41 -11.01
CA PRO A 102 -7.13 -2.07 -9.99
C PRO A 102 -6.55 -3.41 -9.49
N ASP A 103 -5.81 -4.13 -10.35
CA ASP A 103 -5.21 -5.43 -10.09
C ASP A 103 -3.85 -5.37 -9.39
N ALA A 104 -3.22 -4.19 -9.35
CA ALA A 104 -1.98 -3.98 -8.62
C ALA A 104 -2.16 -4.34 -7.14
N THR A 105 -1.13 -4.89 -6.54
CA THR A 105 -1.14 -5.26 -5.13
C THR A 105 -1.10 -4.02 -4.24
N ILE A 106 -1.64 -4.14 -3.03
CA ILE A 106 -1.56 -3.07 -2.02
C ILE A 106 -0.10 -2.71 -1.68
N VAL A 107 0.80 -3.70 -1.70
CA VAL A 107 2.24 -3.48 -1.47
C VAL A 107 2.87 -2.66 -2.59
N GLU A 108 2.55 -2.95 -3.86
CA GLU A 108 3.01 -2.16 -5.00
C GLU A 108 2.48 -0.73 -4.93
N ALA A 109 1.20 -0.54 -4.60
CA ALA A 109 0.62 0.78 -4.43
C ALA A 109 1.29 1.56 -3.29
N ALA A 110 1.56 0.93 -2.15
CA ALA A 110 2.25 1.55 -1.02
C ALA A 110 3.68 1.99 -1.39
N ARG A 111 4.44 1.11 -2.07
CA ARG A 111 5.79 1.42 -2.56
C ARG A 111 5.77 2.54 -3.58
N LEU A 112 4.79 2.56 -4.49
CA LEU A 112 4.64 3.63 -5.48
C LEU A 112 4.34 4.97 -4.81
N MET A 113 3.45 4.99 -3.79
CA MET A 113 3.16 6.19 -3.00
C MET A 113 4.40 6.74 -2.30
N ASP A 114 5.21 5.86 -1.70
CA ASP A 114 6.44 6.25 -1.02
C ASP A 114 7.49 6.78 -2.00
N ALA A 115 7.80 6.00 -3.04
CA ALA A 115 8.80 6.34 -4.05
C ALA A 115 8.50 7.65 -4.79
N ARG A 116 7.21 7.99 -4.96
CA ARG A 116 6.78 9.23 -5.63
C ARG A 116 6.42 10.36 -4.67
N GLY A 117 6.48 10.12 -3.35
CA GLY A 117 6.11 11.11 -2.35
C GLY A 117 4.62 11.51 -2.37
N VAL A 118 3.75 10.68 -2.93
CA VAL A 118 2.31 10.94 -3.04
C VAL A 118 1.53 10.25 -1.93
N LYS A 119 0.38 10.83 -1.55
CA LYS A 119 -0.50 10.31 -0.48
C LYS A 119 -1.71 9.53 -1.00
N ARG A 120 -1.93 9.58 -2.32
CA ARG A 120 -3.09 9.01 -3.00
C ARG A 120 -2.73 8.73 -4.46
N LEU A 121 -3.37 7.72 -5.02
CA LEU A 121 -3.21 7.29 -6.40
C LEU A 121 -4.59 7.19 -7.06
N PRO A 122 -4.86 7.94 -8.13
CA PRO A 122 -5.99 7.64 -9.01
C PRO A 122 -5.81 6.23 -9.58
N VAL A 123 -6.87 5.43 -9.50
CA VAL A 123 -6.92 4.08 -10.05
C VAL A 123 -7.50 4.17 -11.45
N VAL A 124 -6.79 3.63 -12.44
CA VAL A 124 -7.18 3.69 -13.84
C VAL A 124 -7.30 2.30 -14.45
N ASN A 125 -8.18 2.15 -15.43
CA ASN A 125 -8.23 0.94 -16.26
C ASN A 125 -7.18 0.98 -17.39
N ASP A 126 -7.15 -0.06 -18.21
CA ASP A 126 -6.21 -0.21 -19.34
C ASP A 126 -6.29 0.91 -20.38
N LEU A 127 -7.42 1.62 -20.44
CA LEU A 127 -7.63 2.78 -21.32
C LEU A 127 -7.20 4.11 -20.68
N GLY A 128 -6.64 4.07 -19.47
CA GLY A 128 -6.24 5.23 -18.68
C GLY A 128 -7.40 5.98 -18.02
N ARG A 129 -8.61 5.41 -18.02
CA ARG A 129 -9.81 6.06 -17.46
C ARG A 129 -9.89 5.85 -15.96
N LEU A 130 -10.29 6.90 -15.23
CA LEU A 130 -10.50 6.86 -13.80
C LEU A 130 -11.61 5.86 -13.42
N VAL A 131 -11.27 4.87 -12.60
CA VAL A 131 -12.20 3.86 -12.06
C VAL A 131 -12.24 3.82 -10.53
N GLY A 132 -11.31 4.53 -9.88
CA GLY A 132 -11.26 4.61 -8.42
C GLY A 132 -10.17 5.55 -7.93
N ILE A 133 -10.04 5.68 -6.62
CA ILE A 133 -8.92 6.33 -5.96
C ILE A 133 -8.55 5.54 -4.72
N VAL A 134 -7.25 5.44 -4.44
CA VAL A 134 -6.75 4.79 -3.23
C VAL A 134 -5.82 5.74 -2.47
N THR A 135 -6.02 5.86 -1.17
CA THR A 135 -5.20 6.68 -0.25
C THR A 135 -4.34 5.79 0.65
N ARG A 136 -3.33 6.36 1.32
CA ARG A 136 -2.56 5.62 2.34
C ARG A 136 -3.45 4.99 3.41
N GLY A 137 -4.50 5.70 3.83
CA GLY A 137 -5.46 5.19 4.82
C GLY A 137 -6.26 3.99 4.30
N ASP A 138 -6.61 3.99 3.01
CA ASP A 138 -7.30 2.85 2.38
C ASP A 138 -6.41 1.60 2.34
N LEU A 139 -5.11 1.75 2.05
CA LEU A 139 -4.16 0.64 2.05
C LEU A 139 -4.03 -0.01 3.44
N LEU A 140 -4.29 0.73 4.53
CA LEU A 140 -4.28 0.20 5.89
C LEU A 140 -5.55 -0.55 6.27
N LYS A 141 -6.65 -0.44 5.50
CA LYS A 141 -7.93 -1.12 5.80
C LYS A 141 -7.80 -2.65 5.81
N VAL A 142 -6.76 -3.22 5.19
CA VAL A 142 -6.47 -4.66 5.30
C VAL A 142 -6.19 -5.13 6.73
N HIS A 143 -5.80 -4.23 7.63
CA HIS A 143 -5.63 -4.54 9.05
C HIS A 143 -6.93 -4.43 9.85
N LEU A 144 -8.01 -3.90 9.26
CA LEU A 144 -9.34 -3.84 9.87
C LEU A 144 -10.18 -5.10 9.55
N ARG A 145 -9.56 -6.13 8.98
CA ARG A 145 -10.24 -7.40 8.69
C ARG A 145 -10.70 -8.05 10.01
N PRO A 146 -11.89 -8.65 10.05
CA PRO A 146 -12.30 -9.44 11.20
C PRO A 146 -11.32 -10.60 11.43
N ASP A 147 -10.99 -10.85 12.69
CA ASP A 147 -10.10 -11.94 13.12
C ASP A 147 -10.55 -13.31 12.57
N ALA A 148 -11.86 -13.53 12.46
CA ALA A 148 -12.43 -14.73 11.86
C ALA A 148 -12.00 -14.94 10.38
N GLY A 149 -11.82 -13.86 9.63
CA GLY A 149 -11.32 -13.91 8.25
C GLY A 149 -9.83 -14.24 8.19
N ILE A 150 -9.03 -13.65 9.08
CA ILE A 150 -7.60 -13.95 9.20
C ILE A 150 -7.42 -15.42 9.58
N ARG A 151 -8.14 -15.89 10.61
CA ARG A 151 -8.12 -17.30 11.06
C ARG A 151 -8.43 -18.25 9.92
N ARG A 152 -9.48 -17.95 9.14
CA ARG A 152 -9.88 -18.77 7.99
C ARG A 152 -8.74 -18.89 6.97
N ASP A 153 -8.15 -17.77 6.56
CA ASP A 153 -7.06 -17.77 5.59
C ASP A 153 -5.83 -18.55 6.10
N VAL A 154 -5.51 -18.44 7.39
CA VAL A 154 -4.42 -19.22 8.01
C VAL A 154 -4.73 -20.72 7.95
N VAL A 155 -5.92 -21.14 8.35
CA VAL A 155 -6.29 -22.56 8.34
C VAL A 155 -6.35 -23.11 6.90
N GLU A 156 -7.09 -22.44 6.01
CA GLU A 156 -7.34 -22.94 4.66
C GLU A 156 -6.11 -22.81 3.75
N GLU A 157 -5.45 -21.65 3.74
CA GLU A 157 -4.37 -21.38 2.78
C GLU A 157 -3.01 -21.84 3.29
N VAL A 158 -2.73 -21.72 4.59
CA VAL A 158 -1.43 -22.09 5.16
C VAL A 158 -1.44 -23.55 5.57
N LEU A 159 -2.29 -23.93 6.54
CA LEU A 159 -2.24 -25.27 7.13
C LEU A 159 -2.67 -26.35 6.13
N TRP A 160 -3.83 -26.21 5.50
CA TRP A 160 -4.34 -27.23 4.59
C TRP A 160 -3.64 -27.19 3.23
N ARG A 161 -3.70 -26.04 2.55
CA ARG A 161 -3.25 -25.95 1.15
C ARG A 161 -1.74 -25.95 0.99
N SER A 162 -1.01 -25.26 1.86
CA SER A 162 0.44 -25.13 1.72
C SER A 162 1.21 -26.23 2.46
N LEU A 163 0.71 -26.68 3.62
CA LEU A 163 1.41 -27.63 4.48
C LEU A 163 0.77 -29.02 4.58
N GLY A 164 -0.47 -29.20 4.11
CA GLY A 164 -1.18 -30.48 4.20
C GLY A 164 -1.44 -30.96 5.64
N VAL A 165 -1.44 -30.04 6.61
CA VAL A 165 -1.69 -30.36 8.03
C VAL A 165 -3.17 -30.67 8.20
N ARG A 166 -3.49 -31.78 8.87
CA ARG A 166 -4.88 -32.21 9.12
C ARG A 166 -5.56 -31.37 10.19
N ASP A 167 -6.89 -31.39 10.20
CA ASP A 167 -7.69 -30.76 11.24
C ASP A 167 -7.38 -31.29 12.63
N GLY A 168 -7.37 -30.38 13.61
CA GLY A 168 -7.13 -30.69 15.03
C GLY A 168 -5.66 -30.93 15.41
N VAL A 169 -4.73 -30.89 14.45
CA VAL A 169 -3.28 -30.99 14.73
C VAL A 169 -2.71 -29.65 15.21
N VAL A 170 -3.20 -28.57 14.62
CA VAL A 170 -2.82 -27.20 14.95
C VAL A 170 -4.08 -26.37 15.17
N ASP A 171 -4.19 -25.80 16.36
CA ASP A 171 -5.19 -24.82 16.72
C ASP A 171 -4.70 -23.41 16.36
N VAL A 172 -5.63 -22.63 15.79
CA VAL A 172 -5.38 -21.25 15.37
C VAL A 172 -6.39 -20.34 16.07
N THR A 173 -5.88 -19.40 16.86
CA THR A 173 -6.66 -18.31 17.45
C THR A 173 -6.13 -16.97 16.95
N VAL A 174 -7.02 -15.99 16.83
CA VAL A 174 -6.67 -14.65 16.37
C VAL A 174 -7.37 -13.63 17.27
N ASP A 175 -6.60 -12.72 17.85
CA ASP A 175 -7.09 -11.54 18.58
C ASP A 175 -6.41 -10.28 18.02
N ARG A 176 -7.20 -9.37 17.45
CA ARG A 176 -6.73 -8.09 16.90
C ARG A 176 -5.53 -8.27 15.94
N GLY A 177 -5.63 -9.26 15.06
CA GLY A 177 -4.59 -9.61 14.09
C GLY A 177 -3.35 -10.33 14.67
N VAL A 178 -3.30 -10.62 15.96
CA VAL A 178 -2.27 -11.48 16.57
C VAL A 178 -2.71 -12.93 16.44
N VAL A 179 -1.97 -13.71 15.64
CA VAL A 179 -2.26 -15.12 15.42
C VAL A 179 -1.45 -15.97 16.38
N THR A 180 -2.12 -16.83 17.15
CA THR A 180 -1.44 -17.83 17.98
C THR A 180 -1.62 -19.21 17.36
N LEU A 181 -0.51 -19.89 17.11
CA LEU A 181 -0.46 -21.26 16.61
C LEU A 181 -0.05 -22.19 17.74
N THR A 182 -0.93 -23.14 18.08
CA THR A 182 -0.68 -24.14 19.13
C THR A 182 -0.94 -25.54 18.60
N GLY A 183 -0.18 -26.55 19.06
CA GLY A 183 -0.38 -27.93 18.62
C GLY A 183 0.93 -28.72 18.50
N GLN A 184 0.85 -29.90 17.90
CA GLN A 184 2.01 -30.79 17.70
C GLN A 184 2.12 -31.17 16.23
N VAL A 185 3.20 -30.77 15.57
CA VAL A 185 3.50 -31.20 14.20
C VAL A 185 4.56 -32.30 14.18
N GLU A 186 4.68 -33.01 13.06
CA GLU A 186 5.66 -34.09 12.96
C GLU A 186 7.11 -33.59 12.97
N ARG A 187 7.37 -32.46 12.29
CA ARG A 187 8.71 -31.96 11.99
C ARG A 187 8.88 -30.50 12.41
N ARG A 188 10.07 -30.17 12.92
CA ARG A 188 10.46 -28.78 13.26
C ARG A 188 10.39 -27.86 12.04
N SER A 189 10.82 -28.33 10.87
CA SER A 189 10.75 -27.56 9.62
C SER A 189 9.31 -27.15 9.26
N THR A 190 8.32 -28.02 9.53
CA THR A 190 6.90 -27.73 9.31
C THR A 190 6.40 -26.63 10.25
N ALA A 191 6.77 -26.67 11.54
CA ALA A 191 6.42 -25.61 12.49
C ALA A 191 6.98 -24.25 12.05
N GLN A 192 8.26 -24.22 11.67
CA GLN A 192 8.91 -23.00 11.19
C GLN A 192 8.27 -22.45 9.91
N LEU A 193 7.88 -23.33 8.99
CA LEU A 193 7.23 -22.92 7.76
C LEU A 193 5.80 -22.41 8.02
N ALA A 194 5.06 -23.03 8.94
CA ALA A 194 3.74 -22.56 9.36
C ALA A 194 3.79 -21.13 9.90
N VAL A 195 4.73 -20.84 10.80
CA VAL A 195 4.92 -19.48 11.35
C VAL A 195 5.29 -18.50 10.24
N ARG A 196 6.22 -18.86 9.36
CA ARG A 196 6.69 -17.98 8.27
C ARG A 196 5.57 -17.64 7.28
N LEU A 197 4.81 -18.64 6.85
CA LEU A 197 3.70 -18.45 5.93
C LEU A 197 2.55 -17.70 6.60
N THR A 198 2.26 -17.96 7.87
CA THR A 198 1.23 -17.22 8.62
C THR A 198 1.55 -15.73 8.69
N ARG A 199 2.82 -15.34 8.87
CA ARG A 199 3.26 -13.93 8.83
C ARG A 199 2.99 -13.22 7.49
N GLN A 200 2.76 -13.97 6.42
CA GLN A 200 2.45 -13.42 5.10
C GLN A 200 0.95 -13.26 4.86
N VAL A 201 0.09 -13.74 5.76
CA VAL A 201 -1.37 -13.61 5.63
C VAL A 201 -1.75 -12.17 5.87
N SER A 202 -2.54 -11.60 4.96
CA SER A 202 -2.98 -10.21 5.08
C SER A 202 -3.88 -10.00 6.30
N GLY A 203 -3.56 -8.98 7.10
CA GLY A 203 -4.21 -8.70 8.39
C GLY A 203 -3.44 -9.24 9.60
N VAL A 204 -2.47 -10.14 9.40
CA VAL A 204 -1.60 -10.62 10.50
C VAL A 204 -0.64 -9.51 10.92
N VAL A 205 -0.68 -9.16 12.20
CA VAL A 205 0.22 -8.18 12.84
C VAL A 205 1.41 -8.92 13.45
N GLU A 206 1.14 -10.02 14.16
CA GLU A 206 2.14 -10.83 14.85
C GLU A 206 1.73 -12.30 14.83
N VAL A 207 2.73 -13.19 14.91
CA VAL A 207 2.51 -14.63 15.08
C VAL A 207 3.22 -15.09 16.34
N VAL A 208 2.44 -15.58 17.31
CA VAL A 208 2.90 -16.27 18.51
C VAL A 208 3.06 -17.75 18.19
N ASP A 209 4.29 -18.22 18.22
CA ASP A 209 4.64 -19.63 17.98
C ASP A 209 4.63 -20.41 19.29
N ALA A 210 3.63 -21.29 19.42
CA ALA A 210 3.52 -22.26 20.51
C ALA A 210 3.34 -23.69 19.94
N LEU A 211 3.94 -23.96 18.77
CA LEU A 211 3.93 -25.28 18.15
C LEU A 211 5.04 -26.16 18.72
N GLY A 212 4.68 -27.37 19.15
CA GLY A 212 5.64 -28.44 19.40
C GLY A 212 5.89 -29.29 18.16
N TYR A 213 6.95 -30.08 18.20
CA TYR A 213 7.31 -31.01 17.13
C TYR A 213 7.81 -32.35 17.66
N ALA A 214 7.52 -33.43 16.93
CA ALA A 214 7.98 -34.78 17.27
C ALA A 214 9.44 -35.04 16.86
N THR A 215 9.86 -34.53 15.70
CA THR A 215 11.21 -34.73 15.14
C THR A 215 11.88 -33.40 14.86
N ASP A 216 13.12 -33.23 15.34
CA ASP A 216 13.99 -32.15 14.90
C ASP A 216 14.72 -32.57 13.62
N ASP A 217 14.20 -32.10 12.48
CA ASP A 217 14.74 -32.35 11.15
C ASP A 217 15.57 -31.16 10.63
N ALA A 218 16.02 -30.28 11.52
CA ALA A 218 16.96 -29.23 11.15
C ALA A 218 18.20 -29.86 10.48
N PRO A 219 18.69 -29.31 9.36
CA PRO A 219 19.87 -29.87 8.73
C PRO A 219 21.02 -29.90 9.73
N MET A 220 21.72 -31.03 9.83
CA MET A 220 23.03 -31.16 10.46
C MET A 220 24.05 -30.27 9.69
N ALA A 221 23.96 -28.96 9.85
CA ALA A 221 24.87 -28.00 9.24
C ALA A 221 26.18 -27.83 10.05
N ALA A 222 26.49 -28.76 10.96
CA ALA A 222 27.65 -28.68 11.86
C ALA A 222 28.56 -29.92 11.84
N LEU A 223 28.54 -30.75 10.79
CA LEU A 223 29.45 -31.89 10.70
C LEU A 223 30.08 -32.09 9.32
N ARG A 224 30.55 -31.02 8.67
CA ARG A 224 31.59 -31.07 7.61
C ARG A 224 32.42 -29.78 7.55
N ILE A 225 33.07 -29.41 8.65
CA ILE A 225 34.34 -28.66 8.60
C ILE A 225 35.28 -29.34 9.60
N GLY A 226 35.92 -30.41 9.17
CA GLY A 226 36.74 -31.27 10.02
C GLY A 226 37.42 -32.36 9.20
N GLY A 227 38.09 -31.94 8.12
CA GLY A 227 38.89 -32.80 7.26
C GLY A 227 40.15 -32.06 6.84
N GLY A 228 40.86 -31.51 7.82
CA GLY A 228 42.21 -31.00 7.62
C GLY A 228 43.13 -32.19 7.32
N THR A 229 43.66 -32.20 6.11
CA THR A 229 44.70 -33.11 5.62
C THR A 229 45.86 -33.15 6.61
N PRO A 230 46.37 -34.33 7.03
CA PRO A 230 47.60 -34.38 7.81
C PRO A 230 48.79 -34.03 6.91
N ALA A 231 49.69 -33.23 7.46
CA ALA A 231 50.96 -32.84 6.85
C ALA A 231 52.01 -33.96 6.92
N GLY A 232 52.92 -33.97 5.92
CA GLY A 232 54.20 -34.70 5.90
C GLY A 232 54.08 -36.16 5.45
N VAL A 233 55.01 -36.81 4.74
CA VAL A 233 56.48 -36.71 4.61
C VAL A 233 56.79 -37.56 3.34
N ALA A 234 57.59 -37.16 2.35
CA ALA A 234 59.06 -37.15 2.29
C ALA A 234 59.47 -36.66 0.89
#